data_AF-A0A3B8Y8B6-F1
#
_entry.id   AF-A0A3B8Y8B6-F1
#
_cell.length_a   1.000
_cell.length_b   1.000
_cell.length_c   1.000
_cell.angle_alpha   90.00
_cell.angle_beta   90.00
_cell.angle_gamma   90.00
#
_symmetry.space_group_name_H-M   'P 1'
#
loop_
_entity.id
_entity.type
_entity.pdbx_description
1 polymer ?
#
loop_
_entity_poly.entity_id
_entity_poly.type
_entity_poly.pdbx_seq_one_letter_code
_entity_poly.pdbx_strand_id
1 'polypeptide(L)' 'MKIICNHCDGQGYIEIRDCTGEIQREETCVFCQGMGQILDDNDED' A
#
# COMPACT_ATOMS: atom_id res chain seq x y z
N MET A 1 -14.80 8.04 3.68
CA MET A 1 -13.86 7.82 4.82
C MET A 1 -12.50 7.32 4.29
N LYS A 2 -11.35 7.62 4.92
CA LYS A 2 -10.04 7.11 4.45
C LYS A 2 -9.72 5.80 5.17
N ILE A 3 -9.64 4.71 4.42
CA ILE A 3 -9.33 3.37 4.95
C ILE A 3 -7.85 3.09 4.72
N ILE A 4 -7.14 2.58 5.73
CA ILE A 4 -5.75 2.19 5.59
C ILE A 4 -5.63 1.10 4.52
N CYS A 5 -4.69 1.26 3.59
CA CYS A 5 -4.46 0.25 2.58
C CYS A 5 -3.84 -0.99 3.21
N ASN A 6 -4.64 -2.05 3.37
CA ASN A 6 -4.22 -3.31 3.97
C ASN A 6 -3.14 -4.05 3.15
N HIS A 7 -2.97 -3.71 1.87
CA HIS A 7 -1.94 -4.35 1.04
C HIS A 7 -0.53 -3.88 1.39
N CYS A 8 -0.38 -2.64 1.82
CA CYS A 8 0.90 -2.06 2.22
C CYS A 8 0.94 -1.67 3.70
N ASP A 9 -0.06 -2.09 4.50
CA ASP A 9 -0.24 -1.70 5.90
C ASP A 9 -0.10 -0.19 6.15
N GLY A 10 -0.60 0.63 5.23
CA GLY A 10 -0.52 2.09 5.35
C GLY A 10 0.77 2.75 4.86
N GLN A 11 1.79 1.98 4.47
CA GLN A 11 3.11 2.51 4.12
C GLN A 11 3.14 3.20 2.75
N GLY A 12 2.27 2.81 1.83
CA GLY A 12 2.24 3.32 0.45
C GLY A 12 3.18 2.58 -0.52
N TYR A 13 3.98 1.64 -0.03
CA TYR A 13 4.87 0.81 -0.82
C TYR A 13 4.91 -0.61 -0.27
N ILE A 14 5.42 -1.54 -1.07
CA ILE A 14 5.71 -2.92 -0.66
C ILE A 14 7.20 -3.18 -0.78
N GLU A 15 7.73 -4.01 0.12
CA GLU A 15 9.12 -4.43 0.10
C GLU A 15 9.25 -5.75 -0.65
N ILE A 16 10.10 -5.78 -1.66
CA ILE A 16 10.48 -7.02 -2.33
C ILE A 16 11.74 -7.54 -1.67
N ARG A 17 11.57 -8.68 -1.00
CA ARG A 17 12.64 -9.36 -0.28
C ARG A 17 13.13 -10.55 -1.09
N ASP A 18 14.42 -10.83 -0.99
CA ASP A 18 14.97 -12.07 -1.56
C ASP A 18 14.67 -13.29 -0.67
N CYS A 19 15.12 -14.47 -1.10
CA CYS A 19 14.93 -15.72 -0.37
C CYS A 19 15.62 -15.76 1.01
N THR A 20 16.54 -14.84 1.30
CA THR A 20 17.21 -14.66 2.60
C THR A 20 16.46 -13.68 3.51
N GLY A 21 15.47 -12.95 2.98
CA GLY A 21 14.65 -11.99 3.70
C GLY A 21 15.19 -10.56 3.70
N GLU A 22 16.34 -10.32 3.04
CA GLU A 22 16.89 -8.98 2.85
C GLU A 22 16.04 -8.19 1.86
N ILE A 23 15.81 -6.90 2.15
CA ILE A 23 15.05 -6.00 1.28
C ILE A 23 15.93 -5.65 0.09
N GLN A 24 15.50 -6.04 -1.11
CA GLN A 24 16.21 -5.74 -2.35
C GLN A 24 15.70 -4.44 -2.97
N ARG A 25 14.40 -4.16 -2.87
CA ARG A 25 13.80 -2.89 -3.33
C ARG A 25 12.43 -2.64 -2.73
N GLU A 26 12.02 -1.38 -2.80
CA GLU A 26 10.66 -0.94 -2.52
C GLU A 26 9.95 -0.63 -3.83
N GLU A 27 8.70 -1.04 -3.96
CA GLU A 27 7.84 -0.69 -5.10
C GLU A 27 6.59 0.03 -4.60
N THR A 28 6.18 1.07 -5.32
CA THR A 28 4.96 1.81 -4.99
C THR A 28 3.76 0.86 -4.97
N CYS A 29 2.97 0.92 -3.90
CA CYS A 29 1.78 0.08 -3.76
C CYS A 29 0.76 0.47 -4.83
N VAL A 30 0.50 -0.45 -5.76
CA VAL A 30 -0.38 -0.20 -6.92
C VAL A 30 -1.85 0.00 -6.53
N PHE A 31 -2.26 -0.51 -5.36
CA PHE A 31 -3.64 -0.43 -4.89
C PHE A 31 -4.00 0.94 -4.33
N CYS A 32 -3.10 1.56 -3.58
CA CYS A 32 -3.29 2.92 -3.05
C CYS A 32 -2.50 3.97 -3.82
N GLN A 33 -1.79 3.58 -4.89
CA GLN A 33 -0.95 4.45 -5.72
C GLN A 33 0.05 5.29 -4.89
N GLY A 34 0.62 4.69 -3.84
CA GLY A 34 1.56 5.42 -2.96
C GLY A 34 0.90 6.22 -1.83
N MET A 35 -0.43 6.28 -1.75
CA MET A 35 -1.11 7.10 -0.74
C MET A 35 -1.16 6.49 0.65
N GLY A 36 -0.90 5.17 0.79
CA GLY A 36 -1.06 4.44 2.05
C GLY A 36 -2.51 4.24 2.50
N GLN A 37 -3.46 4.85 1.80
CA GLN A 37 -4.89 4.80 2.11
C GLN A 37 -5.69 4.62 0.83
N ILE A 38 -6.81 3.92 0.94
CA ILE A 38 -7.79 3.77 -0.12
C ILE A 38 -8.91 4.76 0.18
N LEU A 39 -9.32 5.51 -0.84
CA LEU A 39 -10.52 6.33 -0.76
C LEU A 39 -11.70 5.35 -0.78
N ASP A 40 -12.39 5.25 0.35
CA ASP A 40 -13.67 4.56 0.38
C ASP A 40 -14.69 5.51 -0.26
N ASP A 41 -15.09 5.17 -1.48
CA ASP A 41 -16.06 5.91 -2.30
C ASP A 41 -17.50 5.68 -1.83
N ASN A 42 -17.74 5.24 -0.58
CA ASN A 42 -19.07 5.33 0.04
C ASN A 42 -19.38 6.78 0.50
N ASP A 43 -19.04 7.74 -0.35
CA ASP A 43 -19.57 9.10 -0.38
C ASP A 43 -20.41 9.19 -1.69
N GLU A 44 -21.34 8.24 -1.87
CA GLU A 44 -22.51 8.46 -2.74
C GLU A 44 -23.50 9.30 -1.91
N ASP A 45 -23.77 10.52 -2.40
CA ASP A 45 -24.72 11.53 -1.90
C ASP A 45 -26.02 11.01 -1.23
#